data_AF-A0AB39NWN0-F1
#
_entry.id   AF-A0AB39NWN0-F1
#
_cell.length_a   1.000
_cell.length_b   1.000
_cell.length_c   1.000
_cell.angle_alpha   90.00
_cell.angle_beta   90.00
_cell.angle_gamma   90.00
#
_symmetry.space_group_name_H-M   'P 1'
#
loop_
_entity.id
_entity.type
_entity.pdbx_description
1 polymer ?
#
loop_
_entity_poly.entity_id
_entity_poly.type
_entity_poly.pdbx_seq_one_letter_code
_entity_poly.pdbx_strand_id
1 'polypeptide(L)' 'MGQFDYRTTLPPNSDTEHVSAVLTSGVLTVRVPKTETGKGHRMEITG' A
#
# COMPACT_ATOMS: atom_id res chain seq x y z
N MET A 1 -25.93 2.99 -16.49
CA MET A 1 -24.46 3.02 -16.37
C MET A 1 -24.13 3.06 -14.88
N GLY A 2 -23.38 2.09 -14.37
CA GLY A 2 -23.06 2.00 -12.95
C GLY A 2 -21.85 2.86 -12.59
N GLN A 3 -21.96 3.67 -11.54
CA GLN A 3 -20.84 4.39 -10.95
C GLN A 3 -20.34 3.59 -9.75
N PHE A 4 -19.03 3.46 -9.60
CA PHE A 4 -18.40 2.76 -8.49
C PHE A 4 -17.40 3.69 -7.81
N ASP A 5 -17.44 3.71 -6.48
CA ASP A 5 -16.55 4.47 -5.61
C ASP A 5 -15.97 3.48 -4.60
N TYR A 6 -14.64 3.36 -4.55
CA TYR A 6 -13.94 2.53 -3.58
C TYR A 6 -13.00 3.39 -2.76
N ARG A 7 -13.22 3.40 -1.45
CA ARG A 7 -12.38 4.09 -0.48
C ARG A 7 -11.76 3.09 0.47
N THR A 8 -10.49 3.29 0.76
CA THR A 8 -9.74 2.53 1.75
C THR A 8 -8.84 3.49 2.51
N THR A 9 -8.48 3.13 3.74
CA THR A 9 -7.56 3.92 4.56
C THR A 9 -6.17 3.34 4.42
N LEU A 10 -5.21 4.18 4.07
CA LEU A 10 -3.82 3.76 3.97
C LEU A 10 -3.20 3.65 5.38
N PRO A 11 -2.30 2.67 5.60
CA PRO A 11 -1.48 2.62 6.80
C PRO A 11 -0.74 3.95 7.06
N PRO A 12 -0.45 4.30 8.32
CA PRO A 12 0.19 5.57 8.67
C PRO A 12 1.62 5.71 8.12
N ASN A 13 2.27 4.61 7.77
CA ASN A 13 3.60 4.57 7.17
C ASN A 13 3.53 4.37 5.64
N SER A 14 2.48 4.84 4.99
CA SER A 14 2.38 4.84 3.53
C SER A 14 3.02 6.08 2.94
N ASP A 15 3.84 5.87 1.93
CA ASP A 15 4.43 6.93 1.12
C ASP A 15 3.43 7.32 0.02
N THR A 16 2.67 8.38 0.27
CA THR A 16 1.64 8.86 -0.64
C THR A 16 2.21 9.60 -1.85
N GLU A 17 3.46 10.09 -1.77
CA GLU A 17 4.09 10.82 -2.87
C GLU A 17 4.55 9.87 -3.99
N HIS A 18 4.85 8.62 -3.63
CA HIS A 18 5.33 7.59 -4.56
C HIS A 18 4.28 6.53 -4.93
N VAL A 19 2.98 6.88 -4.85
CA VAL A 19 1.90 5.99 -5.28
C VAL A 19 1.92 5.83 -6.81
N SER A 20 1.74 4.60 -7.28
CA SER A 20 1.61 4.30 -8.71
C SER A 20 0.41 3.39 -8.98
N ALA A 21 -0.15 3.51 -10.18
CA ALA A 21 -1.30 2.72 -10.60
C ALA A 21 -1.11 2.19 -12.02
N VAL A 22 -1.54 0.95 -12.25
CA VAL A 22 -1.51 0.29 -13.56
C VAL A 22 -2.85 -0.43 -13.77
N LEU A 23 -3.45 -0.24 -14.93
CA LEU A 23 -4.64 -0.97 -15.37
C LEU A 23 -4.21 -2.01 -16.40
N THR A 24 -4.42 -3.30 -16.12
CA THR A 24 -4.07 -4.39 -17.04
C THR A 24 -5.11 -5.48 -16.95
N SER A 25 -5.56 -5.98 -18.10
CA SER A 25 -6.56 -7.06 -18.19
C SER A 25 -7.85 -6.80 -17.37
N GLY A 26 -8.29 -5.54 -17.28
CA GLY A 26 -9.47 -5.14 -16.52
C GLY A 26 -9.26 -5.01 -14.99
N VAL A 27 -8.03 -5.16 -14.49
CA VAL A 27 -7.71 -5.03 -13.07
C VAL A 27 -6.89 -3.76 -12.83
N LEU A 28 -7.41 -2.86 -11.99
CA LEU A 28 -6.68 -1.70 -11.50
C LEU A 28 -5.79 -2.13 -10.32
N THR A 29 -4.48 -2.12 -10.52
CA THR A 29 -3.48 -2.39 -9.48
C THR A 29 -2.91 -1.07 -8.99
N VAL A 30 -3.06 -0.78 -7.70
CA VAL A 30 -2.47 0.39 -7.05
C VAL A 30 -1.34 -0.06 -6.13
N ARG A 31 -0.15 0.49 -6.32
CA ARG A 31 1.02 0.24 -5.48
C ARG A 31 1.27 1.47 -4.61
N VAL A 32 1.23 1.25 -3.29
CA VAL A 32 1.51 2.26 -2.28
C VAL A 32 2.75 1.81 -1.52
N PRO A 33 3.93 2.44 -1.75
CA PRO A 33 5.13 2.11 -1.00
C PRO A 33 4.96 2.41 0.48
N LYS A 34 5.77 1.73 1.31
CA LYS A 34 5.90 2.09 2.73
C LYS A 34 7.00 3.14 2.86
N THR A 35 6.79 4.14 3.71
CA THR A 35 7.85 5.04 4.14
C THR A 35 8.93 4.24 4.85
N GLU A 36 10.21 4.58 4.66
CA GLU A 36 11.35 3.87 5.27
C GLU A 36 11.39 3.91 6.81
N THR A 37 10.41 4.53 7.46
CA THR A 37 10.17 4.51 8.90
C THR A 37 9.43 3.25 9.32
N GLY A 38 10.14 2.13 9.32
CA GLY A 38 9.65 0.90 9.94
C GLY A 38 10.28 -0.35 9.39
N LYS A 39 11.61 -0.52 9.56
CA LYS A 39 12.16 -1.87 9.67
C LYS A 39 11.38 -2.54 10.81
N GLY A 40 10.45 -3.44 10.47
CA GLY A 40 9.88 -4.35 11.43
C GLY A 40 11.06 -5.07 12.07
N HIS A 41 11.38 -4.73 13.31
CA HIS A 41 12.52 -5.33 13.98
C HIS A 41 12.13 -6.78 14.22
N ARG A 42 12.75 -7.70 13.47
CA ARG A 42 12.66 -9.12 13.77
C ARG A 42 13.42 -9.32 15.07
N MET A 43 12.68 -9.47 16.16
CA MET A 43 13.24 -9.81 17.47
C MET A 43 13.48 -11.32 17.48
N GLU A 44 14.74 -11.74 17.51
CA GLU A 44 15.09 -13.13 17.80
C GLU A 44 14.91 -13.37 19.30
N ILE A 45 14.02 -14.31 19.67
CA ILE A 45 13.87 -14.71 21.07
C ILE A 45 14.94 -15.76 21.35
N THR A 46 16.03 -15.36 22.01
CA THR A 46 17.02 -16.31 22.55
C THR A 46 16.53 -16.76 23.93
N GLY A 47 16.25 -18.06 24.05
CA GLY A 47 15.95 -18.73 25.33
C GLY A 47 17.19 -19.23 26.05
#